data_AF-A0A4Q5XIA0-F1
#
_entry.id   AF-A0A4Q5XIA0-F1
#
_cell.length_a   1.000
_cell.length_b   1.000
_cell.length_c   1.000
_cell.angle_alpha   90.00
_cell.angle_beta   90.00
_cell.angle_gamma   90.00
#
_symmetry.space_group_name_H-M   'P 1'
#
loop_
_entity.id
_entity.type
_entity.pdbx_description
1 polymer ?
#
loop_
_entity_poly.entity_id
_entity_poly.type
_entity_poly.pdbx_seq_one_letter_code
_entity_poly.pdbx_strand_id
1 'polypeptide(L)'
;MNNRFKFAALLCFGLSAVSVVGCSDTVDEVKDEVDCHQVCSRYADCVDSDYDIDACQDRCESAADNSEARRNKLRACDDCIEDKSCGGSFVCLDECSGIVP
;
A
#
# COMPACT_ATOMS: atom_id res chain seq x y z
N MET A 1 13.27 -55.81 22.22
CA MET A 1 14.66 -55.42 21.95
C MET A 1 14.87 -54.01 22.47
N ASN A 2 15.83 -53.84 23.38
CA ASN A 2 16.25 -52.55 23.93
C ASN A 2 17.37 -51.98 23.06
N ASN A 3 17.28 -50.70 22.68
CA ASN A 3 18.39 -49.80 22.34
C ASN A 3 17.79 -48.38 22.21
N ARG A 4 17.88 -47.45 23.17
CA ARG A 4 19.05 -46.79 23.76
C ARG A 4 19.92 -46.06 22.72
N PHE A 5 19.40 -44.95 22.19
CA PHE A 5 20.25 -43.82 21.84
C PHE A 5 19.66 -42.55 22.44
N LYS A 6 20.36 -42.06 23.47
CA LYS A 6 20.08 -40.80 24.14
C LYS A 6 20.67 -39.68 23.29
N PHE A 7 19.88 -38.70 22.90
CA PHE A 7 20.33 -37.32 22.81
C PHE A 7 19.30 -36.47 23.54
N ALA A 8 19.59 -36.27 24.83
CA ALA A 8 18.96 -35.24 25.63
C ALA A 8 19.57 -33.91 25.19
N ALA A 9 18.73 -32.98 24.74
CA ALA A 9 19.02 -31.56 24.79
C ALA A 9 17.71 -30.86 25.19
N LEU A 10 17.70 -30.45 26.45
CA LEU A 10 16.71 -29.58 27.09
C LEU A 10 16.46 -28.32 26.28
N LEU A 11 15.20 -27.99 26.01
CA LEU A 11 14.76 -26.62 25.72
C LEU A 11 13.45 -26.37 26.46
N CYS A 12 13.56 -25.79 27.65
CA CYS A 12 12.46 -25.18 28.39
C CYS A 12 12.42 -23.67 28.08
N PHE A 13 11.20 -23.17 27.91
CA PHE A 13 10.73 -21.81 28.18
C PHE A 13 11.25 -20.65 27.30
N GLY A 14 10.29 -20.03 26.59
CA GLY A 14 10.48 -18.75 25.91
C GLY A 14 9.26 -18.37 25.08
N LEU A 15 8.12 -18.19 25.75
CA LEU A 15 6.90 -17.63 25.18
C LEU A 15 7.17 -16.16 24.79
N SER A 16 7.57 -15.92 23.55
CA SER A 16 7.61 -14.57 22.98
C SER A 16 6.77 -14.59 21.72
N ALA A 17 5.49 -14.26 21.89
CA ALA A 17 4.63 -13.80 20.82
C ALA A 17 5.22 -12.47 20.32
N VAL A 18 6.12 -12.53 19.34
CA VAL A 18 6.29 -11.39 18.44
C VAL A 18 5.16 -11.51 17.43
N SER A 19 4.25 -10.56 17.56
CA SER A 19 3.18 -10.30 16.60
C SER A 19 3.75 -10.35 15.19
N VAL A 20 3.24 -11.30 14.42
CA VAL A 20 3.13 -11.17 12.97
C VAL A 20 2.50 -9.80 12.67
N VAL A 21 3.33 -8.80 12.42
CA VAL A 21 2.99 -7.82 11.40
C VAL A 21 3.16 -8.57 10.08
N GLY A 22 2.17 -9.42 9.79
CA GLY A 22 1.92 -9.77 8.41
C GLY A 22 1.52 -8.46 7.77
N CYS A 23 2.44 -7.86 7.00
CA CYS A 23 2.01 -7.17 5.80
C CYS A 23 1.19 -8.22 5.07
N SER A 24 -0.14 -8.10 5.13
CA SER A 24 -1.00 -8.78 4.20
C SER A 24 -0.67 -8.19 2.86
N ASP A 25 0.33 -8.76 2.21
CA ASP A 25 0.52 -8.76 0.77
C ASP A 25 -0.67 -9.54 0.19
N THR A 26 -1.87 -9.01 0.39
CA THR A 26 -3.04 -9.33 -0.40
C THR A 26 -2.98 -8.36 -1.54
N VAL A 27 -2.09 -8.65 -2.49
CA VAL A 27 -2.29 -8.27 -3.90
C VAL A 27 -3.47 -9.11 -4.39
N ASP A 28 -4.66 -8.81 -3.88
CA ASP A 28 -5.90 -9.43 -4.29
C ASP A 28 -6.71 -8.33 -4.98
N GLU A 29 -6.97 -8.61 -6.26
CA GLU A 29 -8.01 -8.00 -7.09
C GLU A 29 -7.60 -6.81 -7.98
N VAL A 30 -6.77 -7.10 -9.00
CA VAL A 30 -6.67 -6.32 -10.25
C VAL A 30 -8.03 -6.29 -10.97
N LYS A 31 -8.97 -5.46 -10.51
CA LYS A 31 -10.24 -5.21 -11.17
C LYS A 31 -10.63 -3.75 -10.96
N ASP A 32 -10.38 -2.93 -11.98
CA ASP A 32 -10.78 -1.50 -12.03
C ASP A 32 -10.16 -0.58 -10.97
N GLU A 33 -9.10 -1.00 -10.27
CA GLU A 33 -8.21 -0.09 -9.54
C GLU A 33 -7.45 0.76 -10.57
N VAL A 34 -8.08 1.84 -11.02
CA VAL A 34 -7.32 3.01 -11.45
C VAL A 34 -6.37 3.32 -10.31
N ASP A 35 -5.11 3.56 -10.64
CA ASP A 35 -3.92 3.23 -9.87
C ASP A 35 -3.80 3.99 -8.52
N CYS A 36 -4.75 3.77 -7.59
CA CYS A 36 -4.84 4.40 -6.27
C CYS A 36 -3.53 4.17 -5.50
N HIS A 37 -3.06 2.92 -5.50
CA HIS A 37 -1.78 2.58 -4.92
C HIS A 37 -0.62 3.35 -5.58
N GLN A 38 -0.57 3.45 -6.92
CA GLN A 38 0.48 4.19 -7.61
C GLN A 38 0.47 5.69 -7.25
N VAL A 39 -0.69 6.33 -7.28
CA VAL A 39 -0.84 7.76 -6.93
C VAL A 39 -0.46 8.01 -5.47
N CYS A 40 -0.95 7.19 -4.56
CA CYS A 40 -0.67 7.32 -3.13
C CYS A 40 0.81 7.04 -2.82
N SER A 41 1.41 6.02 -3.43
CA SER A 41 2.84 5.71 -3.32
C SER A 41 3.70 6.83 -3.89
N ARG A 42 3.32 7.40 -5.04
CA ARG A 42 4.06 8.53 -5.62
C ARG A 42 3.98 9.77 -4.75
N TYR A 43 2.83 10.05 -4.16
CA TYR A 43 2.71 11.15 -3.21
C TYR A 43 3.62 10.93 -2.00
N ALA A 44 3.67 9.70 -1.48
CA ALA A 44 4.56 9.38 -0.37
C ALA A 44 6.04 9.56 -0.74
N ASP A 45 6.44 9.01 -1.90
CA ASP A 45 7.83 9.07 -2.37
C ASP A 45 8.30 10.50 -2.66
N CYS A 46 7.41 11.37 -3.11
CA CYS A 46 7.76 12.66 -3.69
C CYS A 46 7.42 13.86 -2.80
N VAL A 47 6.39 13.76 -1.97
CA VAL A 47 5.83 14.89 -1.21
C VAL A 47 6.02 14.68 0.29
N ASP A 48 5.61 13.51 0.80
CA ASP A 48 5.61 13.20 2.24
C ASP A 48 5.91 11.73 2.49
N SER A 49 7.15 11.41 2.85
CA SER A 49 7.61 10.04 3.07
C SER A 49 6.93 9.31 4.23
N ASP A 50 6.28 10.04 5.15
CA ASP A 50 5.52 9.47 6.27
C ASP A 50 4.02 9.35 5.92
N TYR A 51 3.64 9.63 4.67
CA TYR A 51 2.26 9.55 4.21
C TYR A 51 1.73 8.11 4.24
N ASP A 52 0.53 7.96 4.79
CA ASP A 52 -0.15 6.67 4.95
C ASP A 52 -0.78 6.24 3.62
N ILE A 53 -0.04 5.40 2.88
CA ILE A 53 -0.44 4.87 1.57
C ILE A 53 -1.71 4.03 1.70
N ASP A 54 -1.80 3.16 2.73
CA ASP A 54 -2.94 2.28 2.94
C ASP A 54 -4.22 3.10 3.18
N ALA A 55 -4.14 4.10 4.07
CA ALA A 55 -5.29 4.98 4.32
C ALA A 55 -5.65 5.86 3.12
N CYS A 56 -4.70 6.17 2.24
CA CYS A 56 -4.96 6.87 0.98
C CYS A 56 -5.69 5.96 -0.01
N GLN A 57 -5.23 4.72 -0.15
CA GLN A 57 -5.82 3.71 -1.02
C GLN A 57 -7.27 3.43 -0.61
N ASP A 58 -7.54 3.16 0.68
CA ASP A 58 -8.90 2.95 1.21
C ASP A 58 -9.85 4.10 0.85
N ARG A 59 -9.37 5.36 0.99
CA ARG A 59 -10.15 6.54 0.64
C ARG A 59 -10.36 6.65 -0.85
N CYS A 60 -9.35 6.32 -1.64
CA CYS A 60 -9.34 6.39 -3.10
C CYS A 60 -10.27 5.34 -3.74
N GLU A 61 -10.30 4.13 -3.22
CA GLU A 61 -11.20 3.06 -3.65
C GLU A 61 -12.65 3.37 -3.26
N SER A 62 -12.87 3.71 -1.98
CA SER A 62 -14.17 4.21 -1.52
C SER A 62 -14.60 5.45 -2.33
N ALA A 63 -13.63 6.21 -2.83
CA ALA A 63 -13.88 7.40 -3.60
C ALA A 63 -14.41 7.12 -5.00
N ALA A 64 -13.70 6.22 -5.69
CA ALA A 64 -13.94 5.80 -7.05
C ALA A 64 -15.31 5.11 -7.19
N ASP A 65 -15.66 4.24 -6.24
CA ASP A 65 -16.93 3.49 -6.28
C ASP A 65 -18.16 4.38 -6.16
N ASN A 66 -18.03 5.51 -5.46
CA ASN A 66 -19.15 6.39 -5.16
C ASN A 66 -19.33 7.55 -6.15
N SER A 67 -18.42 7.76 -7.12
CA SER A 67 -18.51 8.89 -8.05
C SER A 67 -17.71 8.73 -9.33
N GLU A 68 -18.38 8.77 -10.49
CA GLU A 68 -17.72 8.80 -11.80
C GLU A 68 -16.78 10.00 -11.99
N ALA A 69 -17.12 11.15 -11.40
CA ALA A 69 -16.28 12.34 -11.45
C ALA A 69 -14.94 12.11 -10.72
N ARG A 70 -14.95 11.38 -9.59
CA ARG A 70 -13.71 11.01 -8.89
C ARG A 70 -12.90 9.97 -9.65
N ARG A 71 -13.54 8.98 -10.29
CA ARG A 71 -12.85 8.04 -11.18
C ARG A 71 -12.12 8.74 -12.32
N ASN A 72 -12.74 9.75 -12.92
CA ASN A 72 -12.12 10.52 -14.00
C ASN A 72 -10.97 11.40 -13.49
N LYS A 73 -11.10 11.98 -12.30
CA LYS A 73 -10.00 12.72 -11.65
C LYS A 73 -8.82 11.82 -11.33
N LEU A 74 -9.08 10.64 -10.77
CA LEU A 74 -8.06 9.67 -10.45
C LEU A 74 -7.28 9.24 -11.70
N ARG A 75 -7.98 8.95 -12.80
CA ARG A 75 -7.32 8.67 -14.11
C ARG A 75 -6.48 9.85 -14.59
N ALA A 76 -7.00 11.06 -14.54
CA ALA A 76 -6.25 12.25 -14.97
C ALA A 76 -5.01 12.51 -14.09
N CYS A 77 -5.11 12.23 -12.79
CA CYS A 77 -3.99 12.30 -11.87
C CYS A 77 -2.92 11.26 -12.23
N ASP A 78 -3.33 10.00 -12.35
CA ASP A 78 -2.48 8.86 -12.71
C ASP A 78 -1.75 9.09 -14.05
N ASP A 79 -2.48 9.41 -15.11
CA ASP A 79 -1.96 9.74 -16.43
C ASP A 79 -0.94 10.91 -16.37
N CYS A 80 -1.12 11.86 -15.46
CA CYS A 80 -0.21 12.99 -15.33
C CYS A 80 1.09 12.61 -14.61
N ILE A 81 1.03 11.71 -13.64
CA ILE A 81 2.19 11.34 -12.79
C ILE A 81 3.01 10.18 -13.36
N GLU A 82 2.42 9.27 -14.13
CA GLU A 82 3.07 8.03 -14.62
C GLU A 82 4.41 8.33 -15.32
N ASP A 83 4.42 9.34 -16.19
CA ASP A 83 5.60 9.75 -16.97
C ASP A 83 6.51 10.76 -16.27
N LYS A 84 6.24 11.09 -15.00
CA LYS A 84 6.93 12.19 -14.30
C LYS A 84 7.78 11.72 -13.13
N SER A 85 8.93 12.39 -12.98
CA SER A 85 9.71 12.35 -11.75
C SER A 85 9.02 13.16 -10.67
N CYS A 86 9.44 13.00 -9.40
CA CYS A 86 8.85 13.72 -8.26
C CYS A 86 8.72 15.24 -8.47
N GLY A 87 9.72 15.88 -9.09
CA GLY A 87 9.64 17.31 -9.42
C GLY A 87 8.54 17.67 -10.42
N GLY A 88 8.19 16.73 -11.31
CA GLY A 88 7.09 16.85 -12.27
C GLY A 88 5.73 16.45 -11.68
N SER A 89 5.69 15.56 -10.69
CA SER A 89 4.46 15.14 -10.01
C SER A 89 3.76 16.29 -9.26
N PHE A 90 4.52 17.28 -8.76
CA PHE A 90 3.95 18.50 -8.16
C PHE A 90 3.11 19.33 -9.14
N VAL A 91 3.35 19.21 -10.44
CA VAL A 91 2.56 19.91 -11.48
C VAL A 91 1.19 19.26 -11.65
N CYS A 92 1.04 17.99 -11.22
CA CYS A 92 -0.18 17.21 -11.32
C CYS A 92 -1.09 17.34 -10.08
N LEU A 93 -0.72 18.16 -9.09
CA LEU A 93 -1.47 18.28 -7.84
C LEU A 93 -2.91 18.77 -8.05
N ASP A 94 -3.19 19.51 -9.12
CA ASP A 94 -4.53 20.00 -9.42
C ASP A 94 -5.45 18.86 -9.89
N GLU A 95 -4.91 18.00 -10.76
CA GLU A 95 -5.54 16.78 -11.25
C GLU A 95 -5.72 15.76 -10.11
N CYS A 96 -4.74 15.66 -9.23
CA CYS A 96 -4.74 14.79 -8.06
C CYS A 96 -5.53 15.35 -6.86
N SER A 97 -5.99 16.60 -6.94
CA SER A 97 -6.68 17.27 -5.84
C SER A 97 -7.96 16.52 -5.47
N GLY A 98 -8.05 16.13 -4.19
CA GLY A 98 -9.18 15.38 -3.65
C GLY A 98 -9.06 13.85 -3.79
N ILE A 99 -7.96 13.36 -4.38
CA ILE A 99 -7.45 11.98 -4.20
C ILE A 99 -6.43 11.99 -3.05
N VAL A 100 -5.44 12.86 -3.18
CA VAL A 100 -4.39 13.12 -2.18
C VAL A 100 -4.54 14.55 -1.60
N PRO A 101 -4.00 14.83 -0.40
CA PRO A 101 -4.07 16.14 0.25
C PRO A 101 -3.38 17.27 -0.53
#